data_AF-A0A7V9M2X9-F1
#
_entry.id   AF-A0A7V9M2X9-F1
#
_cell.length_a   1.000
_cell.length_b   1.000
_cell.length_c   1.000
_cell.angle_alpha   90.00
_cell.angle_beta   90.00
_cell.angle_gamma   90.00
#
_symmetry.space_group_name_H-M   'P 1'
#
loop_
_entity.id
_entity.type
_entity.pdbx_description
1 polymer ?
#
loop_
_entity_poly.entity_id
_entity_poly.type
_entity_poly.pdbx_seq_one_letter_code
_entity_poly.pdbx_strand_id
1 'polypeptide(L)'
;MKKRILFILHLPPPVHGAGVVGEMIRQSQVINTSFDATYINLSTSNKVNEVGKGGLNKMGTTLKITGKVIKALLAKNYDLCYVTLTAKGLGYYKDLAIVFEIQ
;
A
#
# COMPACT_ATOMS: atom_id res chain seq x y z
N MET A 1 7.14 -5.45 24.23
CA MET A 1 6.05 -5.52 23.23
C MET A 1 6.63 -5.19 21.87
N LYS A 2 6.24 -5.92 20.81
CA LYS A 2 6.67 -5.58 19.45
C LYS A 2 5.99 -4.28 19.00
N LYS A 3 6.72 -3.40 18.33
CA LYS A 3 6.16 -2.20 17.71
C LYS A 3 5.22 -2.61 16.57
N ARG A 4 4.07 -1.95 16.47
CA ARG A 4 3.06 -2.22 15.45
C ARG A 4 3.33 -1.32 14.26
N ILE A 5 3.54 -1.92 13.10
CA ILE A 5 3.86 -1.18 11.87
C ILE A 5 2.84 -1.51 10.79
N LEU A 6 2.27 -0.47 10.20
CA LEU A 6 1.42 -0.59 9.02
C LEU A 6 2.24 -0.34 7.76
N PHE A 7 2.37 -1.37 6.92
CA PHE A 7 3.05 -1.31 5.64
C PHE A 7 2.03 -1.19 4.52
N ILE A 8 2.05 -0.06 3.82
CA ILE A 8 1.18 0.24 2.68
C ILE A 8 2.06 0.17 1.42
N LEU A 9 2.02 -0.98 0.76
CA LEU A 9 3.00 -1.39 -0.26
C LEU A 9 2.34 -1.69 -1.60
N HIS A 10 3.08 -1.52 -2.69
CA HIS A 10 2.74 -2.16 -3.96
C HIS A 10 3.09 -3.64 -3.87
N LEU A 11 2.10 -4.54 -4.04
CA LEU A 11 2.33 -5.99 -4.09
C LEU A 11 1.97 -6.56 -5.47
N PRO A 12 2.55 -7.70 -5.89
CA PRO A 12 2.14 -8.43 -7.10
C PRO A 12 0.62 -8.67 -7.11
N PRO A 13 -0.06 -8.72 -8.29
CA PRO A 13 0.39 -9.32 -9.55
C PRO A 13 1.14 -8.44 -10.59
N PRO A 14 1.17 -7.09 -10.56
CA PRO A 14 2.07 -6.33 -11.43
C PRO A 14 3.51 -6.50 -10.96
N VAL A 15 4.32 -7.26 -11.72
CA VAL A 15 5.74 -7.46 -11.40
C VAL A 15 6.54 -6.26 -11.91
N HIS A 16 6.61 -5.21 -11.09
CA HIS A 16 7.39 -3.98 -11.30
C HIS A 16 8.35 -3.78 -10.12
N GLY A 17 9.34 -2.88 -10.25
CA GLY A 17 10.33 -2.64 -9.20
C GLY A 17 9.72 -2.43 -7.81
N ALA A 18 8.70 -1.57 -7.69
CA ALA A 18 8.00 -1.33 -6.43
C ALA A 18 7.23 -2.58 -5.92
N GLY A 19 6.66 -3.37 -6.82
CA GLY A 19 5.96 -4.62 -6.49
C GLY A 19 6.88 -5.72 -5.97
N VAL A 20 8.08 -5.85 -6.57
CA VAL A 20 9.11 -6.80 -6.13
C VAL A 20 9.64 -6.42 -4.75
N VAL A 21 10.01 -5.14 -4.56
CA VAL A 21 10.49 -4.65 -3.25
C VAL A 21 9.41 -4.80 -2.18
N GLY A 22 8.15 -4.47 -2.50
CA GLY A 22 7.03 -4.66 -1.58
C GLY A 22 6.86 -6.12 -1.15
N GLU A 23 7.00 -7.06 -2.08
CA GLU A 23 6.93 -8.48 -1.76
C GLU A 23 8.12 -8.96 -0.91
N MET A 24 9.33 -8.46 -1.17
CA MET A 24 10.50 -8.75 -0.34
C MET A 24 10.31 -8.25 1.10
N ILE A 25 9.74 -7.06 1.29
CA ILE A 25 9.40 -6.53 2.62
C ILE A 25 8.37 -7.43 3.30
N ARG A 26 7.29 -7.79 2.59
CA ARG A 26 6.21 -8.64 3.12
C ARG A 26 6.72 -10.01 3.57
N GLN A 27 7.63 -10.61 2.81
CA GLN A 27 8.20 -11.93 3.09
C GLN A 27 9.41 -11.88 4.04
N SER A 28 9.90 -10.70 4.41
CA SER A 28 11.09 -10.57 5.25
C SER A 28 10.87 -11.19 6.63
N GLN A 29 11.63 -12.23 6.94
CA GLN A 29 11.62 -12.83 8.27
C GLN A 29 12.08 -11.85 9.33
N VAL A 30 13.10 -11.03 9.04
CA VAL A 30 13.61 -10.03 9.98
C VAL A 30 12.50 -9.06 10.39
N ILE A 31 11.70 -8.57 9.43
CA ILE A 31 10.59 -7.64 9.71
C ILE A 31 9.48 -8.34 10.50
N ASN A 32 9.03 -9.50 10.02
CA ASN A 32 7.90 -10.22 10.62
C ASN A 32 8.20 -10.79 12.01
N THR A 33 9.48 -11.03 12.32
CA THR A 33 9.91 -11.45 13.66
C THR A 33 10.15 -10.26 14.59
N SER A 34 10.58 -9.11 14.08
CA SER A 34 10.88 -7.92 14.90
C SER A 34 9.65 -7.08 15.23
N PHE A 35 8.65 -7.05 14.34
CA PHE A 35 7.50 -6.15 14.43
C PHE A 35 6.16 -6.90 14.36
N ASP A 36 5.10 -6.30 14.91
CA ASP A 36 3.72 -6.70 14.60
C ASP A 36 3.31 -5.96 13.31
N ALA A 37 3.65 -6.59 12.18
CA ALA A 37 3.51 -5.99 10.86
C ALA A 37 2.13 -6.29 10.26
N THR A 38 1.44 -5.25 9.80
CA THR A 38 0.22 -5.35 8.99
C THR A 38 0.50 -4.83 7.58
N TYR A 39 0.05 -5.55 6.55
CA TYR A 39 0.34 -5.22 5.15
C TYR A 39 -0.94 -4.89 4.37
N ILE A 40 -0.95 -3.76 3.67
CA ILE A 40 -2.01 -3.33 2.76
C ILE A 40 -1.44 -3.18 1.36
N ASN A 41 -2.13 -3.75 0.37
CA ASN A 41 -1.77 -3.65 -1.04
C ASN A 41 -2.32 -2.35 -1.68
N LEU A 42 -1.45 -1.52 -2.22
CA LEU A 42 -1.74 -0.30 -2.99
C LEU A 42 -2.03 -0.57 -4.47
N SER A 43 -1.74 -1.77 -4.97
CA SER A 43 -1.90 -2.13 -6.38
C SER A 43 -3.37 -2.05 -6.79
N THR A 44 -3.67 -1.07 -7.64
CA THR A 44 -5.02 -0.86 -8.23
C THR A 44 -5.24 -1.60 -9.54
N SER A 45 -4.21 -2.27 -10.08
CA SER A 45 -4.26 -2.98 -11.36
C SER A 45 -4.04 -4.47 -11.14
N ASN A 46 -4.95 -5.28 -11.70
CA ASN A 46 -4.84 -6.75 -11.69
C ASN A 46 -3.93 -7.27 -12.83
N LYS A 47 -3.51 -6.40 -13.76
CA LYS A 47 -2.68 -6.74 -14.92
C LYS A 47 -1.63 -5.66 -15.20
N VAL A 48 -0.41 -6.09 -15.55
CA VAL A 48 0.71 -5.22 -15.97
C VAL A 48 0.31 -4.27 -17.12
N ASN A 49 -0.47 -4.76 -18.08
CA ASN A 49 -0.91 -3.98 -19.26
C ASN A 49 -1.91 -2.85 -18.97
N GLU A 50 -2.39 -2.73 -17.73
CA GLU A 50 -3.30 -1.65 -17.33
C GLU A 50 -2.57 -0.50 -16.61
N VAL A 51 -1.29 -0.66 -16.26
CA VAL A 51 -0.51 0.41 -15.62
C VAL A 51 -0.41 1.60 -16.57
N GLY A 52 -0.85 2.79 -16.12
CA GLY A 52 -0.87 4.01 -16.93
C GLY A 52 -2.12 4.29 -17.79
N LYS A 53 -3.00 3.30 -18.07
CA LYS A 53 -4.24 3.55 -18.84
C LYS A 53 -5.38 4.02 -17.93
N GLY A 54 -5.82 5.26 -18.08
CA GLY A 54 -6.93 5.83 -17.31
C GLY A 54 -8.25 5.15 -17.69
N GLY A 55 -9.00 4.70 -16.68
CA GLY A 55 -10.33 4.12 -16.86
C GLY A 55 -11.12 4.24 -15.56
N LEU A 56 -12.42 4.54 -15.66
CA LEU A 56 -13.34 4.80 -14.54
C LEU A 56 -13.32 3.69 -13.46
N ASN A 57 -12.97 2.46 -13.82
CA ASN A 57 -12.78 1.35 -12.87
C ASN A 57 -11.63 1.57 -11.86
N LYS A 58 -10.64 2.42 -12.15
CA LYS A 58 -9.51 2.68 -11.22
C LYS A 58 -9.89 3.57 -10.05
N MET A 59 -10.90 4.42 -10.22
CA MET A 59 -11.35 5.34 -9.18
C MET A 59 -12.06 4.57 -8.06
N GLY A 60 -12.89 3.59 -8.41
CA GLY A 60 -13.54 2.69 -7.44
C GLY A 60 -12.54 1.82 -6.66
N THR A 61 -11.50 1.30 -7.31
CA THR A 61 -10.45 0.53 -6.63
C THR A 61 -9.62 1.41 -5.70
N THR A 62 -9.36 2.65 -6.09
CA THR A 62 -8.69 3.65 -5.24
C THR A 62 -9.47 3.89 -3.96
N LEU A 63 -10.77 4.22 -4.06
CA LEU A 63 -11.63 4.44 -2.89
C LEU A 63 -11.69 3.23 -1.96
N LYS A 64 -11.66 2.01 -2.51
CA LYS A 64 -11.61 0.78 -1.71
C LYS A 64 -10.30 0.63 -0.93
N ILE A 65 -9.16 1.02 -1.50
CA ILE A 65 -7.86 0.96 -0.83
C ILE A 65 -7.82 2.00 0.30
N THR A 66 -8.22 3.22 -0.01
CA THR A 66 -8.42 4.31 0.95
C THR A 66 -9.27 3.85 2.14
N GLY A 67 -10.47 3.30 1.90
CA GLY A 67 -11.32 2.78 2.97
C GLY A 67 -10.70 1.63 3.78
N LYS A 68 -9.85 0.78 3.16
CA LYS A 68 -9.09 -0.25 3.88
C LYS A 68 -8.04 0.35 4.80
N VAL A 69 -7.33 1.39 4.36
CA VAL A 69 -6.34 2.10 5.18
C VAL A 69 -7.00 2.74 6.38
N ILE A 70 -8.06 3.53 6.17
CA ILE A 70 -8.85 4.12 7.27
C ILE A 70 -9.32 3.05 8.25
N LYS A 71 -9.92 1.97 7.75
CA LYS A 71 -10.41 0.89 8.62
C LYS A 71 -9.28 0.24 9.42
N ALA A 72 -8.10 0.06 8.81
CA ALA A 72 -6.94 -0.48 9.52
C ALA A 72 -6.45 0.47 10.61
N LEU A 73 -6.33 1.77 10.32
CA LEU A 73 -5.93 2.81 11.26
C LEU A 73 -6.92 2.93 12.43
N LEU A 74 -8.23 2.82 12.17
CA LEU A 74 -9.27 2.82 13.21
C LEU A 74 -9.29 1.54 14.04
N ALA A 75 -8.88 0.40 13.47
CA ALA A 75 -8.92 -0.90 14.15
C ALA A 75 -7.74 -1.13 15.09
N LYS A 76 -6.58 -0.50 14.84
CA LYS A 76 -5.36 -0.66 15.63
C LYS A 76 -4.58 0.65 15.71
N ASN A 77 -4.07 0.95 16.90
CA ASN A 77 -3.05 1.99 17.08
C ASN A 77 -1.69 1.47 16.60
N TYR A 78 -1.20 2.01 15.48
CA TYR A 78 0.14 1.72 14.95
C TYR A 78 1.17 2.73 15.46
N ASP A 79 2.39 2.26 15.70
CA ASP A 79 3.52 3.11 16.09
C ASP A 79 4.18 3.79 14.88
N LEU A 80 4.07 3.18 13.69
CA LEU A 80 4.66 3.66 12.45
C LEU A 80 3.85 3.21 11.24
N CYS A 81 3.72 4.09 10.24
CA CYS A 81 3.21 3.75 8.92
C CYS A 81 4.31 3.91 7.87
N TYR A 82 4.56 2.87 7.09
CA TYR A 82 5.47 2.87 5.95
C TYR A 82 4.65 2.84 4.65
N VAL A 83 4.85 3.82 3.78
CA VAL A 83 4.08 3.96 2.53
C VAL A 83 5.03 4.04 1.33
N THR A 84 4.81 3.21 0.32
CA THR A 84 5.51 3.34 -0.97
C THR A 84 4.72 4.26 -1.91
N LEU A 85 5.34 5.36 -2.35
CA LEU A 85 4.69 6.34 -3.23
C LEU A 85 4.95 6.03 -4.70
N THR A 86 3.93 6.23 -5.53
CA THR A 86 4.06 6.23 -6.99
C THR A 86 4.80 7.48 -7.44
N ALA A 87 5.82 7.35 -8.28
CA ALA A 87 6.67 8.48 -8.66
C ALA A 87 6.01 9.52 -9.59
N LYS A 88 4.96 9.17 -10.36
CA LYS A 88 4.37 10.08 -11.36
C LYS A 88 2.91 9.76 -11.69
N GLY A 89 2.18 10.80 -12.12
CA GLY A 89 0.84 10.69 -12.69
C GLY A 89 -0.27 10.63 -11.63
N LEU A 90 -1.49 10.27 -12.05
CA LEU A 90 -2.66 10.23 -11.17
C LEU A 90 -2.49 9.26 -9.97
N GLY A 91 -1.62 8.26 -10.09
CA GLY A 91 -1.27 7.36 -8.98
C GLY A 91 -0.58 8.08 -7.82
N TYR A 92 0.23 9.11 -8.09
CA TYR A 92 0.89 9.91 -7.05
C TYR A 92 -0.13 10.67 -6.21
N TYR A 93 -1.10 11.34 -6.83
CA TYR A 93 -2.15 12.09 -6.12
C TYR A 93 -3.03 11.17 -5.26
N LYS A 94 -3.30 9.96 -5.74
CA LYS A 94 -3.95 8.93 -4.92
C LYS A 94 -3.13 8.61 -3.67
N ASP A 95 -1.84 8.35 -3.85
CA ASP A 95 -0.98 7.94 -2.73
C ASP A 95 -0.82 9.09 -1.71
N LEU A 96 -0.79 10.35 -2.17
CA LEU A 96 -0.85 11.52 -1.29
C LEU A 96 -2.14 11.58 -0.47
N ALA A 97 -3.30 11.28 -1.07
CA ALA A 97 -4.56 11.24 -0.32
C ALA A 97 -4.50 10.23 0.83
N ILE A 98 -3.86 9.08 0.62
CA ILE A 98 -3.64 8.07 1.67
C ILE A 98 -2.69 8.58 2.75
N VAL A 99 -1.64 9.32 2.39
CA VAL A 99 -0.72 9.93 3.37
C VAL A 99 -1.44 10.93 4.26
N PHE A 100 -2.37 11.73 3.72
CA PHE A 100 -3.17 12.67 4.50
C PHE A 100 -4.07 11.99 5.54
N GLU A 101 -4.42 10.71 5.37
CA GLU A 101 -5.25 9.95 6.33
C GLU A 101 -4.46 9.43 7.54
N ILE A 102 -3.13 9.46 7.47
CA ILE A 102 -2.23 8.92 8.49
C ILE A 102 -1.80 10.01 9.49
N GLN A 103 -2.03 11.29 9.16
CA GLN A 103 -1.74 12.44 10.03
C GLN A 103 -2.81 12.64 11.08
#